data_AF-A0A0P0CJ57-F1
#
_entry.id   AF-A0A0P0CJ57-F1
#
_cell.length_a   1.000
_cell.length_b   1.000
_cell.length_c   1.000
_cell.angle_alpha   90.00
_cell.angle_beta   90.00
_cell.angle_gamma   90.00
#
_symmetry.space_group_name_H-M   'P 1'
#
loop_
_entity.id
_entity.type
_entity.pdbx_description
1 polymer ?
#
loop_
_entity_poly.entity_id
_entity_poly.type
_entity_poly.pdbx_seq_one_letter_code
_entity_poly.pdbx_strand_id
1 'polypeptide(L)'
;MNSLDIFYIMFFLNCLLLLFRLNNILIILFAFEFMVVNLLFAFIYLSVPFDPISLLVFLAVVAGEASLGLSLLVSVLRQSGNDNILNPSIDSFEGF
;
A
#
# COMPACT_ATOMS: atom_id res chain seq x y z
N MET A 1 6.83 -14.39 -26.49
CA MET A 1 7.08 -13.73 -25.19
C MET A 1 7.41 -14.80 -24.19
N ASN A 2 8.56 -14.69 -23.55
CA ASN A 2 8.84 -15.53 -22.39
C ASN A 2 7.90 -15.14 -21.27
N SER A 3 7.58 -16.08 -20.39
CA SER A 3 6.75 -15.84 -19.21
C SER A 3 7.34 -14.74 -18.30
N LEU A 4 8.66 -14.62 -18.25
CA LEU A 4 9.36 -13.52 -17.57
C LEU A 4 9.03 -12.14 -18.16
N ASP A 5 8.91 -12.03 -19.48
CA ASP A 5 8.60 -10.76 -20.15
C ASP A 5 7.21 -10.26 -19.74
N ILE A 6 6.26 -11.16 -19.50
CA ILE A 6 4.91 -10.84 -19.03
C ILE A 6 4.96 -10.24 -17.62
N PHE A 7 5.78 -10.79 -16.72
CA PHE A 7 5.94 -10.24 -15.37
C PHE A 7 6.58 -8.84 -15.39
N TYR A 8 7.59 -8.61 -16.24
CA TYR A 8 8.18 -7.29 -16.39
C TYR A 8 7.19 -6.25 -16.94
N ILE A 9 6.36 -6.63 -17.91
CA ILE A 9 5.31 -5.75 -18.45
C ILE A 9 4.27 -5.44 -17.37
N MET A 10 3.81 -6.44 -16.61
CA MET A 10 2.85 -6.26 -15.52
C MET A 10 3.38 -5.35 -14.41
N PHE A 11 4.67 -5.48 -14.07
CA PHE A 11 5.34 -4.61 -13.12
C PHE A 11 5.40 -3.17 -13.63
N PHE A 12 5.81 -2.97 -14.88
CA PHE A 12 5.88 -1.64 -15.48
C PHE A 12 4.50 -0.97 -15.58
N LEU A 13 3.46 -1.73 -15.95
CA LEU A 13 2.08 -1.25 -15.98
C LEU A 13 1.61 -0.82 -14.59
N ASN A 14 2.04 -1.52 -13.53
CA ASN A 14 1.73 -1.15 -12.14
C ASN A 14 2.46 0.11 -11.69
N CYS A 15 3.73 0.26 -12.03
CA CYS A 15 4.44 1.50 -11.76
C CYS A 15 3.78 2.69 -12.47
N LEU A 16 3.33 2.48 -13.71
CA LEU A 16 2.58 3.49 -14.47
C LEU A 16 1.23 3.83 -13.81
N LEU A 17 0.50 2.82 -13.33
CA LEU A 17 -0.75 2.98 -12.58
C LEU A 17 -0.54 3.82 -11.31
N LEU A 18 0.54 3.56 -10.58
CA LEU A 18 0.91 4.27 -9.36
C LEU A 18 1.19 5.76 -9.65
N LEU A 19 1.91 6.05 -10.72
CA LEU A 19 2.24 7.42 -11.13
C LEU A 19 1.00 8.22 -11.57
N PHE A 20 0.04 7.59 -12.26
CA PHE A 20 -1.13 8.29 -12.77
C PHE A 20 -2.27 8.49 -11.77
N ARG A 21 -2.37 7.67 -10.71
CA ARG A 21 -3.51 7.68 -9.78
C ARG A 21 -3.17 8.18 -8.38
N LEU A 22 -2.37 9.24 -8.29
CA LEU A 22 -1.91 9.83 -7.04
C LEU A 22 -2.99 10.57 -6.21
N ASN A 23 -4.17 10.84 -6.77
CA ASN A 23 -5.19 11.65 -6.07
C ASN A 23 -5.97 10.88 -5.00
N ASN A 24 -6.13 9.56 -5.17
CA ASN A 24 -6.88 8.73 -4.24
C ASN A 24 -5.92 7.80 -3.53
N ILE A 25 -5.60 8.11 -2.27
CA ILE A 25 -4.63 7.34 -1.48
C ILE A 25 -4.98 5.85 -1.45
N LEU A 26 -6.27 5.47 -1.38
CA LEU A 26 -6.69 4.06 -1.42
C LEU A 26 -6.25 3.32 -2.69
N ILE A 27 -6.29 3.98 -3.85
CA ILE A 27 -5.85 3.39 -5.13
C ILE A 27 -4.33 3.22 -5.17
N ILE A 28 -3.58 4.11 -4.51
CA ILE A 28 -2.12 4.00 -4.36
C ILE A 28 -1.77 2.77 -3.53
N LEU A 29 -2.46 2.54 -2.40
CA LEU A 29 -2.24 1.36 -1.56
C LEU A 29 -2.58 0.05 -2.28
N PHE A 30 -3.71 0.03 -3.00
CA PHE A 30 -4.10 -1.15 -3.78
C PHE A 30 -3.09 -1.47 -4.90
N ALA A 31 -2.57 -0.45 -5.58
CA ALA A 31 -1.51 -0.61 -6.57
C ALA A 31 -0.20 -1.13 -5.95
N PHE A 32 0.12 -0.70 -4.72
CA PHE A 32 1.29 -1.18 -3.99
C PHE A 32 1.18 -2.66 -3.61
N GLU A 33 0.02 -3.10 -3.10
CA GLU A 33 -0.23 -4.51 -2.79
C GLU A 33 -0.09 -5.39 -4.04
N PHE A 34 -0.67 -4.97 -5.17
CA PHE A 34 -0.56 -5.68 -6.44
C PHE A 34 0.89 -5.71 -6.98
N MET A 35 1.69 -4.66 -6.74
CA MET A 35 3.11 -4.64 -7.10
C MET A 35 3.91 -5.70 -6.33
N VAL A 36 3.70 -5.81 -5.01
CA VAL A 36 4.43 -6.77 -4.17
C VAL A 36 4.03 -8.22 -4.47
N VAL A 37 2.75 -8.47 -4.75
CA VAL A 37 2.28 -9.81 -5.17
C VAL A 37 2.89 -10.23 -6.52
N ASN A 38 3.01 -9.32 -7.49
CA ASN A 38 3.70 -9.64 -8.75
C ASN A 38 5.17 -9.99 -8.55
N LEU A 39 5.85 -9.29 -7.63
CA LEU A 39 7.24 -9.58 -7.27
C LEU A 39 7.37 -10.99 -6.68
N LEU A 40 6.45 -11.37 -5.79
CA LEU A 40 6.39 -12.71 -5.22
C LEU A 40 6.20 -13.79 -6.30
N PHE A 41 5.26 -13.57 -7.23
CA PHE A 41 5.01 -14.49 -8.33
C PHE A 41 6.22 -14.63 -9.27
N ALA A 42 6.95 -13.54 -9.51
CA ALA A 42 8.19 -13.57 -10.28
C ALA A 42 9.30 -14.38 -9.57
N PHE A 43 9.44 -14.27 -8.25
CA PHE A 43 10.39 -15.08 -7.47
C PHE A 43 10.07 -16.57 -7.52
N ILE A 44 8.79 -16.94 -7.41
CA ILE A 44 8.34 -18.33 -7.54
C ILE A 44 8.62 -18.84 -8.96
N TYR A 45 8.32 -18.04 -9.99
CA TYR A 45 8.54 -18.42 -11.38
C TYR A 45 10.04 -18.65 -11.69
N LEU A 46 10.92 -17.84 -11.12
CA LEU A 46 12.38 -17.99 -11.27
C LEU A 46 12.93 -19.25 -10.54
N SER A 47 12.07 -20.01 -9.83
CA SER A 47 12.43 -21.21 -9.07
C SER A 47 13.56 -20.94 -8.07
N VAL A 48 13.56 -19.75 -7.46
CA VAL A 48 14.51 -19.44 -6.38
C VAL A 48 14.21 -20.39 -5.21
N PRO A 49 15.21 -21.12 -4.69
CA PRO A 49 15.01 -22.04 -3.59
C PRO A 49 14.73 -21.25 -2.30
N PHE A 50 13.47 -20.95 -2.07
CA PHE A 50 12.98 -20.40 -0.82
C PHE A 50 12.34 -21.50 0.02
N ASP A 51 12.66 -21.53 1.30
CA ASP A 51 11.92 -22.36 2.25
C ASP A 51 10.48 -21.85 2.33
N PRO A 52 9.46 -22.73 2.37
CA PRO A 52 8.06 -22.32 2.40
C PRO A 52 7.72 -21.42 3.62
N ILE A 53 8.46 -21.58 4.72
CA ILE A 53 8.34 -20.75 5.91
C ILE A 53 8.80 -19.32 5.63
N SER A 54 9.90 -19.14 4.88
CA SER A 54 10.39 -17.81 4.51
C SER A 54 9.41 -17.06 3.60
N LEU A 55 8.71 -17.79 2.71
CA LEU A 55 7.68 -17.24 1.85
C LEU A 55 6.46 -16.74 2.65
N LEU A 56 6.04 -17.52 3.67
CA LEU A 56 4.95 -17.15 4.56
C LEU A 56 5.29 -15.94 5.43
N VAL A 57 6.53 -15.89 5.96
CA VAL A 57 7.00 -14.73 6.72
C VAL A 57 7.03 -13.48 5.85
N PHE A 58 7.54 -13.59 4.62
CA PHE A 58 7.50 -12.48 3.65
C PHE A 58 6.06 -11.99 3.41
N LEU A 59 5.13 -12.91 3.16
CA LEU A 59 3.73 -12.55 2.92
C LEU A 59 3.08 -11.88 4.15
N ALA A 60 3.40 -12.34 5.36
CA ALA A 60 2.90 -11.75 6.60
C ALA A 60 3.42 -10.31 6.81
N VAL A 61 4.70 -10.05 6.51
CA VAL A 61 5.28 -8.69 6.59
C VAL A 61 4.60 -7.77 5.57
N VAL A 62 4.42 -8.23 4.34
CA VAL A 62 3.74 -7.43 3.28
C VAL A 62 2.30 -7.10 3.65
N ALA A 63 1.54 -8.06 4.17
CA ALA A 63 0.18 -7.84 4.66
C ALA A 63 0.15 -6.86 5.86
N GLY A 64 1.17 -6.92 6.73
CA GLY A 64 1.35 -5.99 7.84
C GLY A 64 1.54 -4.55 7.36
N GLU A 65 2.44 -4.33 6.40
CA GLU A 65 2.68 -3.00 5.80
C GLU A 65 1.43 -2.45 5.10
N ALA A 66 0.66 -3.31 4.40
CA ALA A 66 -0.61 -2.92 3.80
C ALA A 66 -1.64 -2.48 4.86
N SER A 67 -1.71 -3.18 5.99
CA SER A 67 -2.57 -2.81 7.13
C SER A 67 -2.15 -1.47 7.76
N LEU A 68 -0.84 -1.25 7.93
CA LEU A 68 -0.31 0.03 8.40
C LEU A 68 -0.66 1.18 7.44
N GLY A 69 -0.49 0.98 6.14
CA GLY A 69 -0.91 1.93 5.13
C GLY A 69 -2.40 2.29 5.24
N LEU A 70 -3.28 1.30 5.39
CA LEU A 70 -4.73 1.52 5.55
C LEU A 70 -5.05 2.28 6.83
N SER A 71 -4.37 1.98 7.94
CA SER A 71 -4.54 2.71 9.21
C SER A 71 -4.17 4.19 9.08
N LEU A 72 -3.10 4.50 8.33
CA LEU A 72 -2.70 5.86 8.01
C LEU A 72 -3.74 6.56 7.13
N LEU A 73 -4.27 5.87 6.10
CA LEU A 73 -5.35 6.40 5.27
C LEU A 73 -6.57 6.81 6.12
N VAL A 74 -6.99 5.95 7.04
CA VAL A 74 -8.11 6.24 7.95
C VAL A 74 -7.81 7.44 8.85
N SER A 75 -6.57 7.59 9.33
CA SER A 75 -6.17 8.74 10.15
C SER A 75 -6.22 10.06 9.39
N VAL A 76 -5.79 10.08 8.13
CA VAL A 76 -5.84 11.26 7.25
C VAL A 76 -7.28 11.64 6.92
N LEU A 77 -8.13 10.66 6.65
CA LEU A 77 -9.56 10.90 6.41
C LEU A 77 -10.25 11.51 7.64
N ARG A 78 -9.88 11.08 8.86
CA ARG A 78 -10.44 11.63 10.11
C ARG A 78 -9.98 13.07 10.37
N GLN A 79 -8.74 13.43 10.04
CA GLN A 79 -8.26 14.81 10.15
C GLN A 79 -8.92 15.72 9.10
N SER A 80 -8.94 15.31 7.82
CA SER A 80 -9.53 16.11 6.74
C SER A 80 -11.04 16.35 6.90
N GLY A 81 -11.77 15.48 7.62
CA GLY A 81 -13.20 15.64 7.89
C GLY A 81 -13.53 16.45 9.16
N ASN A 82 -12.56 16.70 10.05
CA ASN A 82 -12.77 17.37 11.33
C ASN A 82 -12.39 18.86 11.31
N ASP A 83 -11.82 19.37 10.22
CA ASP A 83 -11.37 20.77 10.12
C ASP A 83 -12.48 21.77 9.70
N ASN A 84 -13.75 21.35 9.71
CA ASN A 84 -14.90 22.28 9.73
C ASN A 84 -15.19 22.80 11.14
N ILE A 85 -14.14 23.08 11.92
CA ILE A 85 -14.24 23.94 13.10
C ILE A 85 -14.17 25.38 12.58
N LEU A 86 -15.27 25.83 11.98
CA LEU A 86 -15.59 27.24 11.92
C LEU A 86 -16.01 27.68 13.34
N ASN A 87 -15.03 27.82 14.23
CA ASN A 87 -15.02 28.92 15.18
C ASN A 87 -13.60 29.15 15.74
N PRO A 88 -12.91 30.23 15.33
CA PRO A 88 -11.67 30.64 15.95
C PRO A 88 -11.99 31.54 17.15
N SER A 89 -12.12 30.99 18.35
CA SER A 89 -11.99 31.77 19.59
C SER A 89 -11.87 30.87 20.81
N ILE A 90 -10.68 30.86 21.41
CA ILE A 90 -10.44 31.10 22.85
C ILE A 90 -11.63 30.74 23.76
N ASP A 91 -11.63 29.51 24.27
CA ASP A 91 -12.14 29.02 25.55
C ASP A 91 -12.03 27.49 25.43
N SER A 92 -11.29 26.74 26.24
CA SER A 92 -10.83 26.95 27.58
C SER A 92 -9.70 25.94 27.83
N PHE A 93 -8.64 26.43 28.45
CA PHE A 93 -7.87 25.68 29.44
C PHE A 93 -8.83 24.78 30.28
N GLU A 94 -8.34 23.63 30.71
CA GLU A 94 -8.95 22.66 31.65
C GLU A 94 -9.63 21.42 31.04
N GLY A 95 -9.08 20.27 31.44
CA GLY A 95 -9.80 19.00 31.42
C GLY A 95 -8.92 17.77 31.21
N PHE A 96 -7.91 17.59 32.08
CA PHE A 96 -7.21 16.33 32.41
C PHE A 96 -6.63 15.46 31.29
#